data_AF-A0A1A7KLA8-F1
#
_entry.id   AF-A0A1A7KLA8-F1
#
_cell.length_a   1.000
_cell.length_b   1.000
_cell.length_c   1.000
_cell.angle_alpha   90.00
_cell.angle_beta   90.00
_cell.angle_gamma   90.00
#
_symmetry.space_group_name_H-M   'P 1'
#
loop_
_entity.id
_entity.type
_entity.pdbx_description
1 polymer ?
#
loop_
_entity_poly.entity_id
_entity_poly.type
_entity_poly.pdbx_seq_one_letter_code
_entity_poly.pdbx_strand_id
1 'polypeptide(L)'
;MKFYLTIISLLLYSLGNAQLTKENKEKLLKDLVTVTPQKFIFKEINLFSNKTDKSVQILITADSDKDFISRDNFLSTVDSIVFMIISGMYTTEELAKYDIKEIDDLIGSPDVTIKIVMTKDGVQILVTTKNGTNKETLSWDELL
;
A
#
# COMPACT_ATOMS: atom_id res chain seq x y z
N MET A 1 -1.33 10.65 -49.21
CA MET A 1 -0.33 10.35 -48.15
C MET A 1 -0.72 10.92 -46.77
N LYS A 2 -1.11 12.20 -46.64
CA LYS A 2 -1.49 12.82 -45.34
C LYS A 2 -2.67 12.14 -44.62
N PHE A 3 -3.69 11.68 -45.36
CA PHE A 3 -4.88 11.04 -44.78
C PHE A 3 -4.57 9.68 -44.10
N TYR A 4 -3.66 8.89 -44.68
CA TYR A 4 -3.23 7.61 -44.12
C TYR A 4 -2.41 7.78 -42.84
N LEU A 5 -1.58 8.82 -42.75
CA LEU A 5 -0.82 9.16 -41.54
C LEU A 5 -1.73 9.56 -40.37
N THR A 6 -2.81 10.30 -40.64
CA THR A 6 -3.81 10.65 -39.62
C THR A 6 -4.54 9.41 -39.09
N ILE A 7 -4.96 8.50 -39.96
CA ILE A 7 -5.63 7.24 -39.58
C ILE A 7 -4.70 6.35 -38.75
N ILE A 8 -3.42 6.23 -39.13
CA ILE A 8 -2.43 5.46 -38.38
C ILE A 8 -2.21 6.07 -36.99
N SER A 9 -2.14 7.41 -36.87
CA SER A 9 -2.00 8.06 -35.55
C SER A 9 -3.21 7.78 -34.65
N LEU A 10 -4.45 7.86 -35.16
CA LEU A 10 -5.67 7.58 -34.40
C LEU A 10 -5.77 6.12 -33.95
N LEU A 11 -5.36 5.18 -34.80
CA LEU A 11 -5.26 3.76 -34.44
C LEU A 11 -4.25 3.54 -33.32
N LEU A 12 -3.06 4.16 -33.38
CA LEU A 12 -2.05 4.05 -32.34
C LEU A 12 -2.52 4.64 -31.00
N TYR A 13 -3.26 5.76 -31.02
CA TYR A 13 -3.88 6.32 -29.80
C TYR A 13 -4.94 5.39 -29.20
N SER A 14 -5.76 4.72 -30.00
CA SER A 14 -6.77 3.77 -29.48
C SER A 14 -6.15 2.51 -28.85
N LEU A 15 -5.04 2.00 -29.42
CA LEU A 15 -4.35 0.82 -28.92
C LEU A 15 -3.61 1.08 -27.60
N GLY A 16 -3.00 2.26 -27.45
CA GLY A 16 -2.34 2.66 -26.19
C GLY A 16 -3.32 2.79 -25.02
N ASN A 17 -4.52 3.33 -25.27
CA ASN A 17 -5.55 3.47 -24.23
C ASN A 17 -6.12 2.11 -23.80
N ALA A 18 -6.29 1.16 -24.72
CA ALA A 18 -6.84 -0.17 -24.41
C ALA A 18 -5.96 -0.94 -23.41
N GLN A 19 -4.62 -0.89 -23.56
CA GLN A 19 -3.69 -1.56 -22.66
C GLN A 19 -3.65 -0.90 -21.27
N LEU A 20 -3.64 0.44 -21.24
CA LEU A 20 -3.70 1.22 -19.98
C LEU A 20 -5.01 0.95 -19.22
N THR A 21 -6.14 0.80 -19.91
CA THR A 21 -7.42 0.47 -19.27
C THR A 21 -7.47 -0.95 -18.72
N LYS A 22 -6.77 -1.91 -19.32
CA LYS A 22 -6.75 -3.30 -18.85
C LYS A 22 -5.97 -3.42 -17.53
N GLU A 23 -4.77 -2.85 -17.48
CA GLU A 23 -3.95 -2.83 -16.27
C GLU A 23 -4.65 -2.09 -15.11
N ASN A 24 -5.25 -0.93 -15.40
CA ASN A 24 -6.01 -0.19 -14.40
C ASN A 24 -7.23 -0.97 -13.91
N LYS A 25 -7.93 -1.69 -14.79
CA LYS A 25 -9.05 -2.54 -14.40
C LYS A 25 -8.59 -3.68 -13.49
N GLU A 26 -7.49 -4.34 -13.81
CA GLU A 26 -6.93 -5.41 -12.97
C GLU A 26 -6.54 -4.89 -11.59
N LYS A 27 -5.91 -3.72 -11.51
CA LYS A 27 -5.60 -3.04 -10.23
C LYS A 27 -6.86 -2.68 -9.43
N LEU A 28 -7.90 -2.16 -10.09
CA LEU A 28 -9.17 -1.79 -9.43
C LEU A 28 -9.97 -2.99 -8.94
N LEU A 29 -9.80 -4.16 -9.56
CA LEU A 29 -10.47 -5.40 -9.16
C LEU A 29 -9.68 -6.22 -8.15
N LYS A 30 -8.43 -5.84 -7.86
CA LYS A 30 -7.61 -6.51 -6.86
C LYS A 30 -8.22 -6.33 -5.48
N ASP A 31 -8.47 -7.44 -4.80
CA ASP A 31 -8.89 -7.40 -3.40
C ASP A 31 -7.70 -6.99 -2.52
N LEU A 32 -7.82 -5.82 -1.89
CA LEU A 32 -6.82 -5.29 -0.94
C LEU A 32 -6.88 -5.99 0.43
N VAL A 33 -8.03 -6.59 0.75
CA VAL A 33 -8.28 -7.25 2.03
C VAL A 33 -8.71 -8.68 1.76
N THR A 34 -7.95 -9.62 2.30
CA THR A 34 -8.37 -11.03 2.37
C THR A 34 -9.40 -11.18 3.48
N VAL A 35 -10.59 -11.68 3.12
CA VAL A 35 -11.69 -11.91 4.06
C VAL A 35 -11.76 -13.40 4.42
N THR A 36 -11.45 -13.73 5.67
CA THR A 36 -11.63 -15.08 6.22
C THR A 36 -12.95 -15.16 7.00
N PRO A 37 -13.38 -16.33 7.53
CA PRO A 37 -14.58 -16.39 8.34
C PRO A 37 -14.48 -15.52 9.62
N GLN A 38 -13.31 -15.46 10.25
CA GLN A 38 -13.10 -14.73 11.51
C GLN A 38 -12.49 -13.33 11.33
N LYS A 39 -11.61 -13.15 10.34
CA LYS A 39 -10.73 -11.97 10.25
C LYS A 39 -10.73 -11.27 8.90
N PHE A 40 -10.47 -9.96 8.95
CA PHE A 40 -9.91 -9.22 7.84
C PHE A 40 -8.38 -9.25 7.93
N ILE A 41 -7.73 -9.46 6.79
CA ILE A 41 -6.26 -9.51 6.68
C ILE A 41 -5.85 -8.62 5.52
N PHE A 42 -4.94 -7.69 5.80
CA PHE A 42 -4.30 -6.83 4.82
C PHE A 42 -2.81 -7.16 4.75
N LYS A 43 -2.27 -7.23 3.54
CA LYS A 43 -0.84 -7.40 3.29
C LYS A 43 -0.47 -6.60 2.05
N GLU A 44 0.52 -5.74 2.19
CA GLU A 44 1.07 -4.96 1.09
C GLU A 44 2.59 -4.92 1.20
N ILE A 45 3.29 -4.97 0.06
CA ILE A 45 4.74 -4.85 0.02
C ILE A 45 5.07 -3.75 -0.99
N ASN A 46 5.74 -2.71 -0.52
CA ASN A 46 6.17 -1.60 -1.35
C ASN A 46 7.69 -1.52 -1.45
N LEU A 47 8.18 -1.33 -2.68
CA LEU A 47 9.56 -1.03 -2.98
C LEU A 47 9.70 0.46 -3.26
N PHE A 48 10.44 1.15 -2.40
CA PHE A 48 10.80 2.54 -2.55
C PHE A 48 12.19 2.56 -3.19
N SER A 49 12.27 3.00 -4.45
CA SER A 49 13.53 3.00 -5.19
C SER A 49 13.85 4.40 -5.73
N ASN A 50 15.12 4.80 -5.72
CA ASN A 50 15.57 5.99 -6.43
C ASN A 50 16.94 5.71 -7.07
N LYS A 51 17.44 6.64 -7.90
CA LYS A 51 18.70 6.43 -8.64
C LYS A 51 19.96 6.60 -7.79
N THR A 52 19.85 7.13 -6.58
CA THR A 52 20.97 7.65 -5.79
C THR A 52 21.20 6.90 -4.50
N ASP A 53 20.15 6.33 -3.92
CA ASP A 53 20.11 5.68 -2.63
C ASP A 53 19.75 4.21 -2.76
N LYS A 54 19.97 3.48 -1.68
CA LYS A 54 19.55 2.08 -1.59
C LYS A 54 18.02 2.01 -1.61
N SER A 55 17.46 1.11 -2.42
CA SER A 55 16.04 0.80 -2.36
C SER A 55 15.64 0.26 -0.99
N VAL A 56 14.43 0.58 -0.54
CA VAL A 56 13.85 0.18 0.74
C VAL A 56 12.61 -0.65 0.48
N GLN A 57 12.54 -1.85 1.06
CA GLN A 57 11.32 -2.68 1.05
C GLN A 57 10.53 -2.50 2.34
N ILE A 58 9.27 -2.10 2.22
CA ILE A 58 8.34 -1.93 3.34
C ILE A 58 7.27 -3.00 3.25
N LEU A 59 7.21 -3.89 4.24
CA LEU A 59 6.13 -4.85 4.42
C LEU A 59 5.10 -4.29 5.39
N ILE A 60 3.86 -4.18 4.93
CA ILE A 60 2.72 -3.78 5.76
C ILE A 60 1.83 -5.00 5.96
N THR A 61 1.48 -5.27 7.20
CA THR A 61 0.50 -6.29 7.56
C THR A 61 -0.50 -5.72 8.54
N ALA A 62 -1.78 -6.01 8.34
CA ALA A 62 -2.80 -5.69 9.33
C ALA A 62 -3.81 -6.81 9.49
N ASP A 63 -4.33 -7.00 10.70
CA ASP A 63 -5.44 -7.91 10.96
C ASP A 63 -6.43 -7.38 12.00
N SER A 64 -7.67 -7.84 11.85
CA SER A 64 -8.79 -7.49 12.71
C SER A 64 -9.83 -8.61 12.73
N ASP A 65 -10.49 -8.83 13.87
CA ASP A 65 -11.71 -9.64 13.92
C ASP A 65 -12.85 -8.91 13.19
N LYS A 66 -13.71 -9.68 12.50
CA LYS A 66 -14.78 -9.15 11.63
C LYS A 66 -16.05 -8.76 12.38
N ASP A 67 -16.16 -9.14 13.64
CA ASP A 67 -17.34 -8.94 14.46
C ASP A 67 -17.46 -7.51 15.01
N PHE A 68 -16.37 -6.72 15.01
CA PHE A 68 -16.39 -5.36 15.56
C PHE A 68 -16.17 -4.23 14.54
N ILE A 69 -15.50 -4.46 13.41
CA ILE A 69 -15.23 -3.43 12.39
C ILE A 69 -15.75 -3.89 11.03
N SER A 70 -16.18 -2.95 10.17
CA SER A 70 -16.49 -3.26 8.77
C SER A 70 -15.20 -3.37 7.95
N ARG A 71 -15.25 -4.04 6.79
CA ARG A 71 -14.10 -4.14 5.88
C ARG A 71 -13.57 -2.76 5.47
N ASP A 72 -14.46 -1.85 5.15
CA ASP A 72 -14.09 -0.53 4.62
C ASP A 72 -13.51 0.35 5.73
N ASN A 73 -14.06 0.28 6.95
CA ASN A 73 -13.48 0.97 8.10
C ASN A 73 -12.12 0.37 8.46
N PHE A 74 -11.97 -0.95 8.41
CA PHE A 74 -10.67 -1.60 8.60
C PHE A 74 -9.63 -1.08 7.61
N LEU A 75 -9.96 -1.04 6.32
CA LEU A 75 -9.04 -0.54 5.30
C LEU A 75 -8.72 0.94 5.48
N SER A 76 -9.73 1.78 5.76
CA SER A 76 -9.54 3.21 6.01
C SER A 76 -8.65 3.49 7.22
N THR A 77 -8.79 2.71 8.29
CA THR A 77 -7.94 2.83 9.48
C THR A 77 -6.52 2.37 9.18
N VAL A 78 -6.33 1.27 8.43
CA VAL A 78 -5.01 0.81 7.99
C VAL A 78 -4.30 1.91 7.20
N ASP A 79 -4.98 2.48 6.19
CA ASP A 79 -4.42 3.52 5.33
C ASP A 79 -4.01 4.77 6.13
N SER A 80 -4.88 5.22 7.06
CA SER A 80 -4.60 6.37 7.92
C SER A 80 -3.37 6.15 8.82
N ILE A 81 -3.25 4.97 9.42
CA ILE A 81 -2.11 4.61 10.27
C ILE A 81 -0.83 4.50 9.45
N VAL A 82 -0.88 3.84 8.29
CA VAL A 82 0.27 3.73 7.39
C VAL A 82 0.72 5.10 6.93
N PHE A 83 -0.21 5.97 6.52
CA PHE A 83 0.10 7.34 6.11
C PHE A 83 0.79 8.13 7.23
N MET A 84 0.29 8.04 8.46
CA MET A 84 0.90 8.67 9.63
C MET A 84 2.34 8.18 9.86
N ILE A 85 2.56 6.86 9.80
CA ILE A 85 3.89 6.26 10.00
C ILE A 85 4.86 6.69 8.89
N ILE A 86 4.44 6.58 7.62
CA ILE A 86 5.26 6.93 6.47
C ILE A 86 5.59 8.43 6.47
N SER A 87 4.63 9.29 6.80
CA SER A 87 4.86 10.74 6.92
C SER A 87 5.78 11.10 8.09
N GLY A 88 5.83 10.26 9.14
CA GLY A 88 6.81 10.39 10.22
C GLY A 88 8.22 9.93 9.84
N MET A 89 8.36 9.05 8.83
CA MET A 89 9.64 8.56 8.33
C MET A 89 10.22 9.41 7.19
N TYR A 90 9.35 10.01 6.37
CA TYR A 90 9.73 10.74 5.17
C TYR A 90 8.93 12.02 5.03
N THR A 91 9.60 13.08 4.60
CA THR A 91 8.93 14.30 4.12
C THR A 91 8.30 14.07 2.74
N THR A 92 7.31 14.89 2.37
CA THR A 92 6.72 14.84 1.02
C THR A 92 7.75 15.09 -0.08
N GLU A 93 8.73 15.96 0.15
CA GLU A 93 9.82 16.23 -0.80
C GLU A 93 10.76 15.02 -0.98
N GLU A 94 10.99 14.24 0.07
CA GLU A 94 11.74 12.99 -0.02
C GLU A 94 10.96 11.92 -0.76
N LEU A 95 9.68 11.73 -0.44
CA LEU A 95 8.82 10.77 -1.12
C LEU A 95 8.73 11.03 -2.62
N ALA A 96 8.71 12.31 -3.06
CA ALA A 96 8.69 12.68 -4.47
C ALA A 96 9.94 12.23 -5.26
N LYS A 97 11.03 11.87 -4.57
CA LYS A 97 12.27 11.36 -5.20
C LYS A 97 12.23 9.85 -5.41
N TYR A 98 11.31 9.14 -4.77
CA TYR A 98 11.17 7.69 -4.88
C TYR A 98 10.17 7.30 -5.96
N ASP A 99 10.54 6.32 -6.78
CA ASP A 99 9.62 5.49 -7.54
C ASP A 99 9.11 4.39 -6.59
N ILE A 100 7.86 4.55 -6.15
CA ILE A 100 7.18 3.64 -5.21
C ILE A 100 6.37 2.64 -6.02
N LYS A 101 6.65 1.35 -5.84
CA LYS A 101 5.95 0.27 -6.52
C LYS A 101 5.50 -0.78 -5.54
N GLU A 102 4.24 -1.17 -5.63
CA GLU A 102 3.77 -2.40 -5.02
C GLU A 102 4.44 -3.60 -5.72
N ILE A 103 4.93 -4.56 -4.95
CA ILE A 103 5.51 -5.82 -5.44
C ILE A 103 4.80 -7.02 -4.82
N ASP A 104 4.72 -8.13 -5.56
CA ASP A 104 3.94 -9.29 -5.15
C ASP A 104 4.58 -10.07 -3.98
N ASP A 105 5.92 -10.10 -3.92
CA ASP A 105 6.67 -10.81 -2.89
C ASP A 105 7.98 -10.09 -2.52
N LEU A 106 8.52 -10.43 -1.36
CA LEU A 106 9.74 -9.86 -0.83
C LEU A 106 10.97 -10.31 -1.63
N ILE A 107 11.83 -9.35 -1.95
CA ILE A 107 13.17 -9.60 -2.48
C ILE A 107 14.11 -9.77 -1.27
N GLY A 108 14.14 -10.97 -0.70
CA GLY A 108 14.90 -11.27 0.52
C GLY A 108 14.12 -10.90 1.78
N SER A 109 14.67 -10.03 2.63
CA SER A 109 14.04 -9.57 3.88
C SER A 109 13.56 -8.12 3.77
N PRO A 110 12.44 -7.75 4.42
CA PRO A 110 12.00 -6.35 4.43
C PRO A 110 12.99 -5.48 5.20
N ASP A 111 13.21 -4.25 4.74
CA ASP A 111 13.99 -3.25 5.47
C ASP A 111 13.16 -2.60 6.60
N VAL A 112 11.84 -2.50 6.38
CA VAL A 112 10.85 -2.01 7.35
C VAL A 112 9.64 -2.94 7.36
N THR A 113 9.18 -3.32 8.55
CA THR A 113 7.91 -4.03 8.75
C THR A 113 6.98 -3.19 9.61
N ILE A 114 5.78 -2.92 9.10
CA ILE A 114 4.68 -2.28 9.83
C ILE A 114 3.63 -3.35 10.08
N LYS A 115 3.37 -3.67 11.34
CA LYS A 115 2.31 -4.61 11.74
C LYS A 115 1.26 -3.87 12.55
N ILE A 116 0.01 -3.96 12.12
CA ILE A 116 -1.14 -3.32 12.76
C ILE A 116 -2.10 -4.41 13.23
N VAL A 117 -2.43 -4.45 14.51
CA VAL A 117 -3.42 -5.38 15.06
C VAL A 117 -4.55 -4.58 15.65
N MET A 118 -5.76 -4.74 15.10
CA MET A 118 -6.95 -4.03 15.56
C MET A 118 -7.83 -4.98 16.36
N THR A 119 -8.31 -4.50 17.50
CA THR A 119 -9.28 -5.20 18.34
C THR A 119 -10.41 -4.25 18.71
N LYS A 120 -11.49 -4.78 19.28
CA LYS A 120 -12.56 -3.94 19.85
C LYS A 120 -12.09 -2.88 20.86
N ASP A 121 -10.92 -3.08 21.48
CA ASP A 121 -10.41 -2.22 22.56
C ASP A 121 -9.43 -1.16 22.03
N GLY A 122 -8.85 -1.34 20.84
CA GLY A 122 -7.94 -0.38 20.24
C GLY A 122 -7.06 -0.97 19.14
N VAL A 123 -5.91 -0.34 18.92
CA VAL A 123 -4.93 -0.74 17.91
C VAL A 123 -3.56 -0.88 18.53
N GLN A 124 -2.85 -1.94 18.14
CA GLN A 124 -1.42 -2.08 18.40
C GLN A 124 -0.64 -1.98 17.10
N ILE A 125 0.39 -1.14 17.11
CA ILE A 125 1.27 -0.87 15.97
C ILE A 125 2.68 -1.33 16.34
N LEU A 126 3.29 -2.15 15.49
CA LEU A 126 4.69 -2.54 15.61
C LEU A 126 5.44 -2.12 14.36
N VAL A 127 6.45 -1.27 14.53
CA VAL A 127 7.35 -0.85 13.46
C VAL A 127 8.71 -1.45 13.72
N THR A 128 9.12 -2.41 12.89
CA THR A 128 10.44 -3.04 12.96
C THR A 128 11.32 -2.53 11.84
N THR A 129 12.52 -2.06 12.19
CA THR A 129 13.56 -1.66 11.25
C THR A 129 14.87 -2.35 11.62
N LYS A 130 15.92 -2.14 10.84
CA LYS A 130 17.30 -2.57 11.20
C LYS A 130 17.78 -2.02 12.56
N ASN A 131 17.21 -0.91 13.02
CA ASN A 131 17.61 -0.24 14.27
C ASN A 131 16.85 -0.76 15.50
N GLY A 132 15.84 -1.61 15.31
CA GLY A 132 15.02 -2.17 16.39
C GLY A 132 13.52 -2.12 16.09
N THR A 133 12.74 -2.53 17.09
CA THR A 133 11.28 -2.55 17.03
C THR A 133 10.70 -1.51 17.98
N ASN A 134 9.88 -0.61 17.45
CA ASN A 134 9.00 0.24 18.25
C ASN A 134 7.61 -0.40 18.31
N LYS A 135 6.97 -0.33 19.47
CA LYS A 135 5.61 -0.81 19.70
C LYS A 135 4.80 0.28 20.40
N GLU A 136 3.65 0.58 19.82
CA GLU A 136 2.68 1.53 20.35
C GLU A 136 1.32 0.83 20.47
N THR A 137 0.60 1.11 21.55
CA THR A 137 -0.76 0.62 21.76
C THR A 137 -1.62 1.85 22.03
N LEU A 138 -2.65 2.04 21.21
CA LEU A 138 -3.57 3.17 21.28
C LEU A 138 -4.99 2.62 21.47
N SER A 139 -5.75 3.25 22.35
CA SER A 139 -7.20 3.06 22.39
C SER A 139 -7.87 3.73 21.18
N TRP A 140 -9.12 3.39 20.90
CA TRP A 140 -9.87 4.04 19.82
C TRP A 140 -10.08 5.54 20.07
N ASP A 141 -10.23 5.96 21.33
CA ASP A 141 -10.42 7.37 21.72
C ASP A 141 -9.16 8.22 21.50
N GLU A 142 -7.98 7.60 21.41
CA GLU A 142 -6.72 8.29 21.09
C GLU A 142 -6.50 8.43 19.57
N LEU A 143 -7.23 7.66 18.76
CA LEU A 143 -7.13 7.64 17.30
C LEU A 143 -8.24 8.45 16.59
N LEU A 144 -9.38 8.68 17.25
CA LEU A 144 -10.57 9.36 16.71
C LEU A 144 -10.79 10.73 17.36
#